data_AF-A0A0M4TKU9-F1
#
_entry.id   AF-A0A0M4TKU9-F1
#
_cell.length_a   1.000
_cell.length_b   1.000
_cell.length_c   1.000
_cell.angle_alpha   90.00
_cell.angle_beta   90.00
_cell.angle_gamma   90.00
#
_symmetry.space_group_name_H-M   'P 1'
#
loop_
_entity.id
_entity.type
_entity.pdbx_description
1 polymer ?
#
loop_
_entity_poly.entity_id
_entity_poly.type
_entity_poly.pdbx_seq_one_letter_code
_entity_poly.pdbx_strand_id
1 'polypeptide(L)'
;MMQAVSSELTLEKVNQAINAILEVLGTPETELHRQALAAFQNGDHQTVKRLASTNLSDYYVKALGYLGGALKLTPNTDTILAESARSAADFAKEKALKQLGEALAKALS
;
A
#
# COMPACT_ATOMS: atom_id res chain seq x y z
N MET A 1 -9.22 -38.84 3.91
CA MET A 1 -9.47 -37.99 2.74
C MET A 1 -8.93 -36.60 3.06
N MET A 2 -7.87 -36.16 2.39
CA MET A 2 -7.37 -34.79 2.54
C MET A 2 -8.32 -33.85 1.77
N GLN A 3 -8.98 -32.94 2.47
CA GLN A 3 -9.70 -31.85 1.84
C GLN A 3 -8.71 -30.99 1.06
N ALA A 4 -8.92 -30.87 -0.25
CA ALA A 4 -8.21 -29.89 -1.05
C ALA A 4 -8.61 -28.50 -0.55
N VAL A 5 -7.66 -27.78 0.04
CA VAL A 5 -7.85 -26.37 0.38
C VAL A 5 -8.03 -25.64 -0.94
N SER A 6 -9.22 -25.06 -1.17
CA SER A 6 -9.48 -24.29 -2.38
C SER A 6 -8.46 -23.16 -2.48
N SER A 7 -7.63 -23.21 -3.52
CA SER A 7 -6.65 -22.18 -3.89
C SER A 7 -7.31 -20.95 -4.52
N GLU A 8 -8.64 -20.90 -4.55
CA GLU A 8 -9.39 -19.80 -5.15
C GLU A 8 -9.22 -18.52 -4.33
N LEU A 9 -8.92 -17.43 -5.03
CA LEU A 9 -8.77 -16.11 -4.47
C LEU A 9 -10.15 -15.53 -4.19
N THR A 10 -10.49 -15.36 -2.91
CA THR A 10 -11.77 -14.79 -2.49
C THR A 10 -11.61 -13.32 -2.13
N LEU A 11 -12.72 -12.56 -2.18
CA LEU A 11 -12.72 -11.16 -1.72
C LEU A 11 -12.28 -11.02 -0.27
N GLU A 12 -12.62 -11.99 0.58
CA GLU A 12 -12.18 -12.04 1.97
C GLU A 12 -10.65 -12.13 2.08
N LYS A 13 -10.02 -13.07 1.36
CA LYS A 13 -8.56 -13.20 1.32
C LYS A 13 -7.89 -11.92 0.80
N VAL A 14 -8.47 -11.29 -0.22
CA VAL A 14 -7.97 -10.03 -0.78
C VAL A 14 -8.09 -8.90 0.24
N ASN A 15 -9.21 -8.77 0.95
CA ASN A 15 -9.37 -7.77 2.00
C ASN A 15 -8.38 -7.99 3.16
N GLN A 16 -8.13 -9.24 3.55
CA GLN A 16 -7.09 -9.56 4.54
C GLN A 16 -5.70 -9.13 4.07
N ALA A 17 -5.36 -9.40 2.81
CA ALA A 17 -4.09 -8.96 2.21
C ALA A 17 -3.99 -7.42 2.14
N ILE A 18 -5.07 -6.74 1.74
CA ILE A 18 -5.14 -5.27 1.72
C ILE A 18 -4.88 -4.71 3.13
N ASN A 19 -5.53 -5.26 4.16
CA ASN A 19 -5.34 -4.81 5.54
C ASN A 19 -3.90 -4.98 6.01
N ALA A 20 -3.28 -6.14 5.73
CA ALA A 20 -1.87 -6.37 6.07
C ALA A 20 -0.93 -5.37 5.35
N ILE A 21 -1.23 -5.01 4.10
CA ILE A 21 -0.46 -4.00 3.36
C ILE A 21 -0.66 -2.61 3.97
N LEU A 22 -1.89 -2.25 4.35
CA LEU A 22 -2.18 -0.97 5.00
C LEU A 22 -1.51 -0.84 6.38
N GLU A 23 -1.40 -1.93 7.13
CA GLU A 23 -0.65 -1.96 8.40
C GLU A 23 0.83 -1.62 8.20
N VAL A 24 1.47 -2.20 7.17
CA VAL A 24 2.86 -1.88 6.80
C VAL A 24 3.00 -0.45 6.31
N LEU A 25 2.05 0.00 5.48
CA LEU A 25 2.01 1.36 4.94
C LEU A 25 1.91 2.41 6.06
N GLY A 26 1.17 2.08 7.12
CA GLY A 26 1.09 2.85 8.35
C GLY A 26 0.50 4.25 8.17
N THR A 27 0.91 5.16 9.05
CA THR A 27 0.33 6.51 9.12
C THR A 27 0.85 7.42 8.01
N PRO A 28 -0.02 8.20 7.35
CA PRO A 28 0.38 9.17 6.33
C PRO A 28 1.26 10.28 6.94
N GLU A 29 2.33 10.66 6.23
CA GLU A 29 3.29 11.69 6.68
C GLU A 29 3.08 13.05 6.01
N THR A 30 2.47 13.05 4.82
CA THR A 30 2.24 14.26 4.03
C THR A 30 0.75 14.48 3.78
N GLU A 31 0.41 15.68 3.32
CA GLU A 31 -0.97 15.99 2.92
C GLU A 31 -1.41 15.16 1.72
N LEU A 32 -0.50 14.92 0.78
CA LEU A 32 -0.73 14.03 -0.36
C LEU A 32 -1.09 12.60 0.11
N HIS A 33 -0.37 12.07 1.10
CA HIS A 33 -0.66 10.74 1.65
C HIS A 33 -2.05 10.70 2.31
N ARG A 34 -2.41 11.74 3.08
CA ARG A 34 -3.73 11.86 3.72
C ARG A 34 -4.85 11.88 2.68
N GLN A 35 -4.69 12.66 1.62
CA GLN A 35 -5.66 12.74 0.52
C GLN A 35 -5.82 11.39 -0.18
N ALA A 36 -4.70 10.71 -0.48
CA ALA A 36 -4.73 9.39 -1.10
C ALA A 36 -5.39 8.34 -0.20
N LEU A 37 -5.06 8.31 1.10
CA LEU A 37 -5.66 7.37 2.05
C LEU A 37 -7.17 7.62 2.20
N ALA A 38 -7.58 8.88 2.34
CA ALA A 38 -9.00 9.23 2.44
C ALA A 38 -9.78 8.83 1.18
N ALA A 39 -9.23 9.09 -0.01
CA ALA A 39 -9.83 8.67 -1.27
C ALA A 39 -9.94 7.14 -1.34
N PHE A 40 -8.91 6.40 -0.92
CA PHE A 40 -8.93 4.94 -0.88
C PHE A 40 -10.03 4.41 0.06
N GLN A 41 -10.11 4.93 1.28
CA GLN A 41 -11.09 4.53 2.30
C GLN A 41 -12.54 4.84 1.89
N ASN A 42 -12.74 5.93 1.14
CA ASN A 42 -14.06 6.31 0.61
C ASN A 42 -14.45 5.55 -0.67
N GLY A 43 -13.63 4.61 -1.15
CA GLY A 43 -13.89 3.87 -2.38
C GLY A 43 -13.59 4.66 -3.67
N ASP A 44 -13.03 5.86 -3.58
CA ASP A 44 -12.63 6.67 -4.74
C ASP A 44 -11.27 6.22 -5.30
N HIS A 45 -11.26 5.00 -5.82
CA HIS A 45 -10.05 4.39 -6.38
C HIS A 45 -9.54 5.09 -7.65
N GLN A 46 -10.39 5.86 -8.33
CA GLN A 46 -9.99 6.61 -9.52
C GLN A 46 -9.08 7.79 -9.13
N THR A 47 -9.46 8.55 -8.10
CA THR A 47 -8.62 9.62 -7.57
C THR A 47 -7.29 9.09 -7.07
N VAL A 48 -7.28 7.99 -6.31
CA VAL A 48 -6.04 7.36 -5.83
C VAL A 48 -5.12 6.98 -6.98
N LYS A 49 -5.65 6.35 -8.04
CA LYS A 49 -4.86 5.99 -9.23
C LYS A 49 -4.29 7.20 -9.95
N ARG A 50 -5.06 8.30 -10.03
CA ARG A 50 -4.59 9.54 -10.63
C ARG A 50 -3.45 10.15 -9.82
N LEU A 51 -3.61 10.23 -8.50
CA LEU A 51 -2.54 10.69 -7.60
C LEU A 51 -1.28 9.84 -7.76
N ALA A 52 -1.41 8.51 -7.84
CA ALA A 52 -0.25 7.62 -8.06
C ALA A 52 0.43 7.86 -9.42
N SER A 53 -0.36 8.10 -10.47
CA SER A 53 0.18 8.33 -11.82
C SER A 53 0.90 9.67 -12.00
N THR A 54 0.63 10.65 -11.13
CA THR A 54 1.28 11.98 -11.18
C THR A 54 2.36 12.16 -10.12
N ASN A 55 2.48 11.23 -9.16
CA ASN A 55 3.46 11.27 -8.07
C ASN A 55 4.29 9.98 -8.08
N LEU A 56 5.02 9.74 -9.17
CA LEU A 56 5.61 8.44 -9.52
C LEU A 56 6.66 7.93 -8.51
N SER A 57 7.32 8.84 -7.78
CA SER A 57 8.31 8.51 -6.75
C SER A 57 7.71 8.35 -5.35
N ASP A 58 6.42 8.63 -5.18
CA ASP A 58 5.75 8.53 -3.87
C ASP A 58 5.25 7.10 -3.66
N TYR A 59 6.02 6.31 -2.90
CA TYR A 59 5.69 4.92 -2.63
C TYR A 59 4.39 4.75 -1.83
N TYR A 60 4.01 5.74 -1.01
CA TYR A 60 2.79 5.67 -0.22
C TYR A 60 1.56 5.69 -1.13
N VAL A 61 1.51 6.69 -2.01
CA VAL A 61 0.41 6.86 -2.96
C VAL A 61 0.43 5.73 -4.00
N LYS A 62 1.62 5.28 -4.42
CA LYS A 62 1.77 4.16 -5.35
C LYS A 62 1.20 2.86 -4.78
N ALA A 63 1.45 2.55 -3.51
CA ALA A 63 0.85 1.39 -2.83
C ALA A 63 -0.68 1.44 -2.90
N LEU A 64 -1.29 2.56 -2.48
CA LEU A 64 -2.75 2.75 -2.53
C LEU A 64 -3.31 2.69 -3.96
N GLY A 65 -2.57 3.22 -4.94
CA GLY A 65 -2.93 3.20 -6.36
C GLY A 65 -3.08 1.79 -6.92
N TYR A 66 -2.20 0.86 -6.52
CA TYR A 66 -2.34 -0.55 -6.83
C TYR A 66 -3.56 -1.16 -6.13
N LEU A 67 -3.74 -0.96 -4.82
CA LEU A 67 -4.84 -1.57 -4.06
C LEU A 67 -6.23 -1.24 -4.65
N GLY A 68 -6.41 -0.05 -5.22
CA GLY A 68 -7.66 0.32 -5.91
C GLY A 68 -8.00 -0.54 -7.13
N GLY A 69 -7.10 -1.42 -7.59
CA GLY A 69 -7.33 -2.44 -8.60
C GLY A 69 -7.61 -3.85 -8.04
N ALA A 70 -7.19 -4.15 -6.81
CA ALA A 70 -7.24 -5.51 -6.25
C ALA A 70 -8.67 -5.98 -5.92
N LEU A 71 -9.55 -5.05 -5.52
CA LEU A 71 -10.93 -5.33 -5.13
C LEU A 71 -11.83 -5.85 -6.26
N LYS A 72 -11.34 -5.82 -7.52
CA LYS A 72 -12.09 -6.29 -8.69
C LYS A 72 -11.92 -7.80 -8.97
N LEU A 73 -11.10 -8.52 -8.19
CA LEU A 73 -10.82 -9.95 -8.37
C LEU A 73 -10.50 -10.35 -9.82
N THR A 74 -9.60 -9.58 -10.45
CA THR A 74 -9.14 -9.87 -11.81
C THR A 74 -8.03 -10.93 -11.80
N PRO A 75 -7.68 -11.55 -12.94
CA PRO A 75 -6.50 -12.43 -13.03
C PRO A 75 -5.18 -11.79 -12.58
N ASN A 76 -5.12 -10.46 -12.57
CA ASN A 76 -3.94 -9.70 -12.15
C ASN A 76 -3.94 -9.35 -10.65
N THR A 77 -4.90 -9.84 -9.86
CA THR A 77 -5.03 -9.45 -8.45
C THR A 77 -3.79 -9.78 -7.64
N ASP A 78 -3.19 -10.96 -7.85
CA ASP A 78 -1.94 -11.34 -7.18
C ASP A 78 -0.79 -10.39 -7.52
N THR A 79 -0.65 -10.03 -8.81
CA THR A 79 0.33 -9.04 -9.26
C THR A 79 0.09 -7.69 -8.61
N ILE A 80 -1.17 -7.24 -8.53
CA ILE A 80 -1.55 -5.96 -7.91
C ILE A 80 -1.19 -5.96 -6.41
N LEU A 81 -1.53 -7.04 -5.70
CA LEU A 81 -1.20 -7.18 -4.28
C LEU A 81 0.33 -7.19 -4.07
N ALA A 82 1.08 -7.91 -4.91
CA ALA A 82 2.53 -7.95 -4.83
C ALA A 82 3.17 -6.57 -5.07
N GLU A 83 2.74 -5.85 -6.11
CA GLU A 83 3.26 -4.50 -6.40
C GLU A 83 2.90 -3.48 -5.30
N SER A 84 1.69 -3.60 -4.74
CA SER A 84 1.30 -2.80 -3.60
C SER A 84 2.13 -3.08 -2.36
N ALA A 85 2.37 -4.36 -2.04
CA ALA A 85 3.14 -4.76 -0.87
C ALA A 85 4.59 -4.29 -0.97
N ARG A 86 5.22 -4.42 -2.15
CA ARG A 86 6.56 -3.87 -2.42
C ARG A 86 6.60 -2.37 -2.21
N SER A 87 5.63 -1.64 -2.75
CA SER A 87 5.55 -0.18 -2.58
C SER A 87 5.38 0.23 -1.12
N ALA A 88 4.54 -0.48 -0.35
CA ALA A 88 4.38 -0.22 1.08
C ALA A 88 5.69 -0.49 1.86
N ALA A 89 6.41 -1.57 1.52
CA ALA A 89 7.70 -1.88 2.12
C ALA A 89 8.78 -0.84 1.78
N ASP A 90 8.82 -0.35 0.54
CA ASP A 90 9.73 0.72 0.13
C ASP A 90 9.46 2.02 0.92
N PHE A 91 8.19 2.41 1.07
CA PHE A 91 7.82 3.55 1.92
C PHE A 91 8.27 3.37 3.37
N ALA A 92 8.00 2.20 3.97
CA ALA A 92 8.39 1.90 5.34
C ALA A 92 9.93 1.95 5.53
N LYS A 93 10.69 1.46 4.55
CA LYS A 93 12.15 1.53 4.53
C LYS A 93 12.63 2.97 4.47
N GLU A 94 12.10 3.80 3.56
CA GLU A 94 12.50 5.21 3.45
C GLU A 94 12.21 5.98 4.74
N LYS A 95 11.03 5.76 5.33
CA LYS A 95 10.65 6.33 6.62
C LYS A 95 11.62 5.93 7.73
N ALA A 96 11.94 4.65 7.85
CA ALA A 96 12.86 4.16 8.87
C ALA A 96 14.26 4.77 8.71
N LEU A 97 14.79 4.83 7.47
CA LEU A 97 16.08 5.44 7.18
C LEU A 97 16.10 6.93 7.54
N LYS A 98 15.05 7.67 7.19
CA LYS A 98 14.90 9.09 7.53
C LYS A 98 14.91 9.31 9.05
N GLN A 99 14.08 8.58 9.78
CA GLN A 99 13.96 8.70 11.25
C GLN A 99 15.28 8.36 11.95
N LEU A 100 15.96 7.30 11.51
CA LEU A 100 17.27 6.94 12.05
C LEU A 100 18.32 8.02 11.74
N GLY A 101 18.34 8.54 10.51
CA GLY A 101 19.24 9.62 10.12
C GLY A 101 19.07 10.87 10.97
N GLU A 102 17.82 11.31 11.19
CA GLU A 102 17.50 12.45 12.06
C GLU A 102 17.90 12.21 13.52
N ALA A 103 17.64 11.02 14.05
CA ALA A 103 18.02 10.65 15.41
C ALA A 103 19.53 10.64 15.60
N LEU A 104 20.28 10.09 14.64
CA LEU A 104 21.75 10.08 14.66
C LEU A 104 22.33 11.49 14.54
N ALA A 105 21.80 12.31 13.64
CA ALA A 105 22.24 13.70 13.48
C ALA A 105 22.06 14.50 14.78
N LYS A 106 20.93 14.32 15.48
CA LYS A 106 20.66 14.94 16.78
C LYS A 106 21.57 14.42 17.91
N ALA A 107 21.91 13.13 17.88
CA ALA A 107 22.73 12.53 18.94
C ALA A 107 24.22 12.89 18.81
N LEU A 108 24.69 13.21 17.59
CA LEU A 108 26.08 13.53 17.28
C LEU A 108 26.37 15.04 17.15
N SER A 109 25.34 15.90 17.24
CA SER A 109 25.45 17.36 17.28
C SER A 109 25.64 17.87 18.71
#